data_AF-A0A933F8T4-F1
#
_entry.id   AF-A0A933F8T4-F1
#
_cell.length_a   1.000
_cell.length_b   1.000
_cell.length_c   1.000
_cell.angle_alpha   90.00
_cell.angle_beta   90.00
_cell.angle_gamma   90.00
#
_symmetry.space_group_name_H-M   'P 1'
#
loop_
_entity.id
_entity.type
_entity.pdbx_description
1 polymer ?
#
loop_
_entity_poly.entity_id
_entity_poly.type
_entity_poly.pdbx_seq_one_letter_code
_entity_poly.pdbx_strand_id
1 'polypeptide(L)'
;SLDEVAVLLRRHRGGNEVLRFAYPLEFLRSGRTEFPVVGTKPSIAGRTIGGREPLLVNQTAVERHLDAFEKIPTQDRAGLPIQRLMSVPIWGSPGNAIGVLQVSRKGRTAEESGPEFTPEHLAGLAAVGQQVGPYLLRATPRDF
;
A
#
# COMPACT_ATOMS: atom_id res chain seq x y z
N SER A 1 2.94 0.20 -14.89
CA SER A 1 2.76 1.67 -14.97
C SER A 1 3.13 2.30 -13.65
N LEU A 2 3.47 3.59 -13.58
CA LEU A 2 3.65 4.30 -12.30
C LEU A 2 2.34 4.34 -11.48
N ASP A 3 1.17 4.30 -12.14
CA ASP A 3 -0.17 4.29 -11.52
C ASP A 3 -0.52 3.01 -10.73
N GLU A 4 0.37 2.04 -10.75
CA GLU A 4 0.22 0.74 -10.08
C GLU A 4 0.93 0.73 -8.72
N VAL A 5 1.80 1.69 -8.44
CA VAL A 5 2.61 1.73 -7.22
C VAL A 5 1.96 2.66 -6.19
N ALA A 6 1.94 2.21 -4.93
CA ALA A 6 1.59 3.06 -3.80
C ALA A 6 2.61 2.91 -2.68
N VAL A 7 2.96 4.05 -2.07
CA VAL A 7 3.79 4.11 -0.87
C VAL A 7 2.97 4.78 0.21
N LEU A 8 2.80 4.09 1.34
CA LEU A 8 2.15 4.63 2.54
C LEU A 8 3.15 4.65 3.68
N LEU A 9 3.24 5.73 4.44
CA LEU A 9 4.11 5.83 5.60
C LEU A 9 3.29 5.93 6.89
N ARG A 10 3.84 5.38 7.98
CA ARG A 10 3.23 5.46 9.31
C ARG A 10 3.29 6.88 9.84
N ARG A 11 2.22 7.25 10.54
CA ARG A 11 2.10 8.48 11.32
C ARG A 11 1.39 8.24 12.64
N HIS A 12 1.74 9.06 13.61
CA HIS A 12 1.03 9.14 14.88
C HIS A 12 0.11 10.36 14.85
N ARG A 13 -1.19 10.13 15.00
CA ARG A 13 -2.19 11.20 15.06
C ARG A 13 -3.07 10.97 16.29
N GLY A 14 -3.02 11.91 17.24
CA GLY A 14 -3.82 11.85 18.46
C GLY A 14 -3.64 10.54 19.26
N GLY A 15 -2.42 9.99 19.28
CA GLY A 15 -2.11 8.73 19.97
C GLY A 15 -2.34 7.45 19.14
N ASN A 16 -2.96 7.54 17.96
CA ASN A 16 -3.22 6.40 17.09
C ASN A 16 -2.22 6.32 15.94
N GLU A 17 -1.92 5.10 15.50
CA GLU A 17 -1.11 4.85 14.30
C GLU A 17 -1.99 4.79 13.05
N VAL A 18 -1.64 5.62 12.08
CA VAL A 18 -2.30 5.67 10.77
C VAL A 18 -1.27 5.54 9.66
N LEU A 19 -1.71 5.09 8.49
CA LEU A 19 -0.96 5.08 7.25
C LEU A 19 -1.47 6.21 6.35
N ARG A 20 -0.55 6.97 5.78
CA ARG A 20 -0.85 8.05 4.83
C ARG A 20 -0.04 7.86 3.55
N PHE A 21 -0.64 8.15 2.39
CA PHE A 21 0.10 8.10 1.12
C PHE A 21 1.26 9.10 1.12
N ALA A 22 2.44 8.60 0.79
CA ALA A 22 3.59 9.39 0.32
C ALA A 22 3.69 9.36 -1.22
N TYR A 23 3.12 8.32 -1.85
CA TYR A 23 2.95 8.22 -3.29
C TYR A 23 1.71 7.38 -3.60
N PRO A 24 0.87 7.74 -4.59
CA PRO A 24 1.06 8.88 -5.49
C PRO A 24 0.66 10.23 -4.84
N LEU A 25 1.26 11.33 -5.31
CA LEU A 25 1.24 12.63 -4.59
C LEU A 25 -0.12 13.32 -4.60
N GLU A 26 -0.99 13.01 -5.56
CA GLU A 26 -2.36 13.49 -5.64
C GLU A 26 -3.18 13.07 -4.40
N PHE A 27 -2.92 11.87 -3.87
CA PHE A 27 -3.62 11.39 -2.67
C PHE A 27 -3.11 12.09 -1.42
N LEU A 28 -1.80 12.34 -1.33
CA LEU A 28 -1.21 13.13 -0.25
C LEU A 28 -1.85 14.53 -0.15
N ARG A 29 -2.11 15.19 -1.29
CA ARG A 29 -2.66 16.55 -1.38
C ARG A 29 -4.16 16.64 -1.08
N SER A 30 -4.91 15.57 -1.31
CA SER A 30 -6.37 15.52 -1.10
C SER A 30 -6.81 15.60 0.37
N GLY A 31 -5.91 15.36 1.33
CA GLY A 31 -6.18 15.46 2.77
C GLY A 31 -7.14 14.42 3.36
N ARG A 32 -7.59 13.42 2.58
CA ARG A 32 -8.63 12.44 2.98
C ARG A 32 -8.22 10.97 2.79
N THR A 33 -6.97 10.63 3.06
CA THR A 33 -6.47 9.27 2.78
C THR A 33 -5.56 8.77 3.90
N GLU A 34 -6.09 8.74 5.11
CA GLU A 34 -5.47 8.09 6.26
C GLU A 34 -6.17 6.76 6.53
N PHE A 35 -5.40 5.71 6.76
CA PHE A 35 -5.91 4.38 7.09
C PHE A 35 -5.44 3.98 8.48
N PRO A 36 -6.33 3.54 9.38
CA PRO A 36 -5.88 3.05 10.67
C PRO A 36 -5.02 1.79 10.48
N VAL A 37 -3.90 1.70 11.21
CA VAL A 37 -3.05 0.50 11.20
C VAL A 37 -3.77 -0.68 11.86
N VAL A 38 -4.53 -0.41 12.91
CA VAL A 38 -5.27 -1.39 13.71
C VAL A 38 -6.77 -1.09 13.68
N GLY A 39 -7.60 -2.13 13.75
CA GLY A 39 -9.06 -2.00 13.77
C GLY A 39 -9.77 -3.33 13.55
N THR A 40 -11.10 -3.33 13.63
CA THR A 40 -11.92 -4.54 13.44
C THR A 40 -11.91 -5.06 12.01
N LYS A 41 -11.59 -4.20 11.04
CA LYS A 41 -11.45 -4.54 9.61
C LYS A 41 -10.25 -3.77 9.02
N PRO A 42 -9.01 -4.20 9.30
CA PRO A 42 -7.82 -3.49 8.82
C PRO A 42 -7.70 -3.60 7.30
N SER A 43 -7.24 -2.52 6.66
CA SER A 43 -6.91 -2.55 5.23
C SER A 43 -5.75 -3.52 4.95
N ILE A 44 -5.52 -3.90 3.68
CA ILE A 44 -4.34 -4.71 3.32
C ILE A 44 -3.04 -4.05 3.79
N ALA A 45 -2.93 -2.72 3.66
CA ALA A 45 -1.76 -2.00 4.16
C ALA A 45 -1.63 -2.08 5.69
N GLY A 46 -2.73 -1.94 6.43
CA GLY A 46 -2.78 -2.12 7.88
C GLY A 46 -2.37 -3.54 8.31
N ARG A 47 -2.87 -4.57 7.61
CA ARG A 47 -2.48 -5.97 7.83
C ARG A 47 -0.99 -6.20 7.56
N THR A 48 -0.48 -5.70 6.44
CA THR A 48 0.93 -5.82 6.08
C THR A 48 1.84 -5.22 7.14
N ILE A 49 1.55 -4.01 7.61
CA ILE A 49 2.44 -3.33 8.56
C ILE A 49 2.25 -3.80 10.01
N GLY A 50 1.02 -4.11 10.41
CA GLY A 50 0.71 -4.63 11.74
C GLY A 50 1.25 -6.05 11.92
N GLY A 51 1.09 -6.90 10.90
CA GLY A 51 1.65 -8.25 10.86
C GLY A 51 3.14 -8.29 10.55
N ARG A 52 3.70 -7.21 10.00
CA ARG A 52 5.10 -7.13 9.52
C ARG A 52 5.44 -8.17 8.45
N GLU A 53 4.45 -8.57 7.65
CA GLU A 53 4.56 -9.65 6.67
C GLU A 53 4.11 -9.21 5.27
N PRO A 54 4.81 -9.67 4.21
CA PRO A 54 4.34 -9.53 2.83
C PRO A 54 2.99 -10.20 2.60
N LEU A 55 2.11 -9.58 1.81
CA LEU A 55 0.81 -10.12 1.40
C LEU A 55 0.68 -10.12 -0.12
N LEU A 56 0.12 -11.22 -0.65
CA LEU A 56 -0.17 -11.45 -2.07
C LEU A 56 -1.67 -11.70 -2.22
N VAL A 57 -2.34 -10.90 -3.04
CA VAL A 57 -3.78 -11.01 -3.30
C VAL A 57 -4.01 -11.03 -4.81
N ASN A 58 -4.29 -12.21 -5.38
CA ASN A 58 -4.61 -12.37 -6.81
C ASN A 58 -6.11 -12.44 -7.11
N GLN A 59 -6.96 -12.50 -6.08
CA GLN A 59 -8.41 -12.61 -6.19
C GLN A 59 -9.08 -11.60 -5.26
N THR A 60 -9.14 -10.34 -5.68
CA THR A 60 -9.66 -9.26 -4.84
C THR A 60 -11.18 -9.27 -4.67
N ALA A 61 -11.93 -9.90 -5.59
CA ALA A 61 -13.40 -10.02 -5.51
C ALA A 61 -13.90 -10.77 -4.26
N VAL A 62 -13.03 -11.53 -3.58
CA VAL A 62 -13.36 -12.28 -2.35
C VAL A 62 -13.01 -11.47 -1.09
N GLU A 63 -12.10 -10.51 -1.18
CA GLU A 63 -11.67 -9.66 -0.07
C GLU A 63 -12.52 -8.39 -0.02
N ARG A 64 -13.73 -8.45 0.59
CA ARG A 64 -14.65 -7.32 0.91
C ARG A 64 -14.04 -6.20 1.79
N HIS A 65 -12.73 -6.14 1.89
CA HIS A 65 -11.95 -5.21 2.70
C HIS A 65 -11.09 -4.26 1.84
N LEU A 66 -11.11 -4.43 0.52
CA LEU A 66 -10.53 -3.48 -0.44
C LEU A 66 -11.41 -2.24 -0.67
N ASP A 67 -12.66 -2.25 -0.20
CA ASP A 67 -13.64 -1.15 -0.30
C ASP A 67 -13.12 0.22 0.20
N ALA A 68 -12.08 0.25 1.05
CA ALA A 68 -11.44 1.49 1.48
C ALA A 68 -10.57 2.13 0.39
N PHE A 69 -9.98 1.33 -0.51
CA PHE A 69 -9.23 1.81 -1.68
C PHE A 69 -10.17 2.31 -2.79
N GLU A 70 -11.39 1.76 -2.89
CA GLU A 70 -12.38 2.14 -3.91
C GLU A 70 -12.91 3.57 -3.78
N LYS A 71 -12.71 4.22 -2.63
CA LYS A 71 -13.16 5.60 -2.40
C LYS A 71 -12.15 6.68 -2.80
N ILE A 72 -11.01 6.28 -3.38
CA ILE A 72 -9.92 7.20 -3.74
C ILE A 72 -9.80 7.29 -5.28
N PRO A 73 -10.33 8.35 -5.91
CA PRO A 73 -10.29 8.52 -7.36
C PRO A 73 -8.86 8.83 -7.83
N THR A 74 -8.28 7.97 -8.69
CA THR A 74 -7.01 8.24 -9.43
C THR A 74 -7.33 8.91 -10.77
N GLN A 75 -6.44 9.62 -11.46
CA GLN A 75 -6.81 10.41 -12.66
C GLN A 75 -6.58 9.75 -14.04
N ASP A 76 -5.66 8.80 -14.22
CA ASP A 76 -5.31 8.34 -15.59
C ASP A 76 -5.86 6.96 -16.02
N ARG A 77 -6.39 6.19 -15.06
CA ARG A 77 -7.35 5.06 -15.23
C ARG A 77 -8.35 5.07 -14.07
N ALA A 78 -8.84 6.28 -13.83
CA ALA A 78 -9.77 6.64 -12.77
C ALA A 78 -10.94 5.66 -12.66
N GLY A 79 -10.97 4.83 -11.62
CA GLY A 79 -12.16 4.04 -11.28
C GLY A 79 -12.19 2.59 -11.75
N LEU A 80 -11.12 2.05 -12.34
CA LEU A 80 -11.03 0.60 -12.47
C LEU A 80 -10.68 -0.04 -11.11
N PRO A 81 -11.42 -1.07 -10.67
CA PRO A 81 -11.16 -1.73 -9.40
C PRO A 81 -9.79 -2.40 -9.38
N ILE A 82 -9.18 -2.44 -8.19
CA ILE A 82 -7.96 -3.23 -7.96
C ILE A 82 -8.35 -4.70 -8.02
N GLN A 83 -7.78 -5.41 -8.98
CA GLN A 83 -8.02 -6.84 -9.21
C GLN A 83 -6.96 -7.72 -8.56
N ARG A 84 -5.75 -7.18 -8.40
CA ARG A 84 -4.61 -7.86 -7.78
C ARG A 84 -3.74 -6.87 -7.03
N LEU A 85 -3.14 -7.29 -5.93
CA LEU A 85 -2.31 -6.46 -5.06
C LEU A 85 -1.19 -7.28 -4.42
N MET A 86 0.03 -6.77 -4.49
CA MET A 86 1.12 -7.12 -3.59
C MET A 86 1.35 -5.99 -2.60
N SER A 87 1.63 -6.33 -1.36
CA SER A 87 1.84 -5.36 -0.28
C SER A 87 2.96 -5.85 0.63
N VAL A 88 3.99 -5.04 0.83
CA VAL A 88 5.16 -5.39 1.67
C VAL A 88 5.48 -4.27 2.66
N PRO A 89 6.02 -4.60 3.84
CA PRO A 89 6.51 -3.57 4.75
C PRO A 89 7.73 -2.84 4.16
N ILE A 90 7.83 -1.55 4.44
CA ILE A 90 9.04 -0.75 4.19
C ILE A 90 9.83 -0.69 5.49
N TRP A 91 11.07 -1.16 5.46
CA TRP A 91 11.90 -1.29 6.66
C TRP A 91 12.88 -0.13 6.79
N GLY A 92 12.69 0.73 7.78
CA GLY A 92 13.62 1.84 8.05
C GLY A 92 14.89 1.37 8.78
N SER A 93 14.76 0.34 9.60
CA SER A 93 15.84 -0.37 10.29
C SER A 93 15.36 -1.79 10.62
N PRO A 94 16.25 -2.71 11.05
CA PRO A 94 15.85 -4.04 11.49
C PRO A 94 14.73 -3.97 12.53
N GLY A 95 13.62 -4.69 12.30
CA GLY A 95 12.45 -4.74 13.19
C GLY A 95 11.54 -3.50 13.15
N ASN A 96 11.92 -2.43 12.47
CA ASN A 96 11.17 -1.18 12.41
C ASN A 96 10.59 -0.90 11.01
N ALA A 97 9.35 -1.32 10.80
CA ALA A 97 8.60 -0.98 9.60
C ALA A 97 8.07 0.46 9.69
N ILE A 98 8.45 1.30 8.73
CA ILE A 98 8.09 2.73 8.67
C ILE A 98 6.92 3.01 7.73
N GLY A 99 6.49 2.01 6.97
CA GLY A 99 5.45 2.15 5.96
C GLY A 99 5.17 0.85 5.22
N VAL A 100 4.44 0.97 4.11
CA VAL A 100 4.05 -0.10 3.20
C VAL A 100 4.31 0.33 1.77
N LEU A 101 4.87 -0.59 0.99
CA LEU A 101 5.01 -0.49 -0.47
C LEU A 101 4.02 -1.46 -1.11
N GLN A 102 3.23 -0.97 -2.05
CA GLN A 102 2.22 -1.76 -2.74
C GLN A 102 2.37 -1.65 -4.25
N VAL A 103 2.08 -2.76 -4.93
CA VAL A 103 1.95 -2.82 -6.38
C VAL A 103 0.60 -3.46 -6.70
N SER A 104 -0.23 -2.75 -7.44
CA SER A 104 -1.58 -3.14 -7.78
C SER A 104 -1.74 -3.35 -9.28
N ARG A 105 -2.68 -4.20 -9.69
CA ARG A 105 -3.15 -4.27 -11.08
C ARG A 105 -4.64 -3.96 -11.10
N LYS A 106 -5.03 -3.02 -11.96
CA LYS A 106 -6.41 -2.54 -12.10
C LYS A 106 -7.02 -3.04 -13.41
N GLY A 107 -8.30 -3.38 -13.40
CA GLY A 107 -9.04 -3.87 -14.57
C GLY A 107 -10.53 -3.97 -14.26
N ARG A 108 -11.41 -3.98 -15.27
CA ARG A 108 -12.85 -4.20 -15.01
C ARG A 108 -13.10 -5.62 -14.55
N THR A 109 -12.32 -6.56 -15.06
CA THR A 109 -12.31 -7.96 -14.64
C THR A 109 -10.90 -8.43 -14.27
N ALA A 110 -10.81 -9.60 -13.65
CA ALA A 110 -9.53 -10.22 -13.32
C ALA A 110 -8.72 -10.55 -14.59
N GLU A 111 -9.37 -10.89 -15.69
CA GLU A 111 -8.73 -11.21 -16.96
C GLU A 111 -8.12 -9.95 -17.60
N GLU A 112 -8.81 -8.81 -17.50
CA GLU A 112 -8.36 -7.53 -18.06
C GLU A 112 -7.18 -6.89 -17.32
N SER A 113 -6.93 -7.30 -16.08
CA SER A 113 -5.88 -6.70 -15.23
C SER A 113 -4.51 -7.37 -15.38
N GLY A 114 -4.34 -8.25 -16.37
CA GLY A 114 -3.08 -8.91 -16.67
C GLY A 114 -2.82 -10.16 -15.82
N PRO A 115 -1.57 -10.69 -15.84
CA PRO A 115 -1.27 -11.97 -15.21
C PRO A 115 -1.42 -11.91 -13.68
N GLU A 116 -1.27 -13.06 -13.03
CA GLU A 116 -1.17 -13.11 -11.57
C GLU A 116 0.20 -12.64 -11.07
N PHE A 117 0.23 -12.13 -9.84
CA PHE A 117 1.49 -11.97 -9.12
C PHE A 117 1.94 -13.34 -8.59
N THR A 118 3.25 -13.54 -8.49
CA THR A 118 3.85 -14.80 -8.04
C THR A 118 4.60 -14.58 -6.73
N PRO A 119 4.95 -15.65 -5.98
CA PRO A 119 5.81 -15.53 -4.82
C PRO A 119 7.17 -14.85 -5.13
N GLU A 120 7.72 -15.08 -6.32
CA GLU A 120 8.96 -14.44 -6.78
C GLU A 120 8.79 -12.93 -6.95
N HIS A 121 7.68 -12.48 -7.56
CA HIS A 121 7.36 -11.05 -7.65
C HIS A 121 7.25 -10.42 -6.25
N LEU A 122 6.62 -11.11 -5.29
CA LEU A 122 6.48 -10.62 -3.92
C LEU A 122 7.83 -10.54 -3.20
N ALA A 123 8.70 -11.54 -3.38
CA ALA A 123 10.05 -11.54 -2.81
C ALA A 123 10.89 -10.38 -3.38
N GLY A 124 10.81 -10.13 -4.69
CA GLY A 124 11.43 -8.98 -5.33
C GLY A 124 10.93 -7.66 -4.75
N LEU A 125 9.61 -7.51 -4.58
CA LEU A 125 9.04 -6.31 -3.98
C LEU A 125 9.48 -6.13 -2.51
N ALA A 126 9.55 -7.22 -1.74
CA ALA A 126 10.02 -7.19 -0.35
C ALA A 126 11.49 -6.75 -0.26
N ALA A 127 12.35 -7.20 -1.17
CA ALA A 127 13.73 -6.74 -1.27
C ALA A 127 13.80 -5.23 -1.54
N VAL A 128 12.96 -4.71 -2.44
CA VAL A 128 12.84 -3.26 -2.68
C VAL A 128 12.42 -2.53 -1.40
N GLY A 129 11.38 -3.01 -0.70
CA GLY A 129 10.91 -2.42 0.56
C GLY A 129 11.98 -2.35 1.66
N GLN A 130 12.90 -3.32 1.70
CA GLN A 130 14.06 -3.29 2.59
C GLN A 130 15.11 -2.28 2.14
N GLN A 131 15.41 -2.20 0.85
CA GLN A 131 16.46 -1.34 0.31
C GLN A 131 16.09 0.15 0.35
N VAL A 132 14.83 0.49 0.05
CA VAL A 132 14.40 1.91 -0.06
C VAL A 132 14.10 2.54 1.30
N GLY A 133 13.77 1.75 2.31
CA GLY A 133 13.31 2.25 3.62
C GLY A 133 14.27 3.23 4.30
N PRO A 134 15.59 2.97 4.37
CA PRO A 134 16.54 3.92 4.95
C PRO A 134 16.61 5.26 4.19
N TYR A 135 16.39 5.26 2.88
CA TYR A 135 16.37 6.48 2.07
C TYR A 135 15.08 7.26 2.31
N LEU A 136 13.93 6.58 2.33
CA LEU A 136 12.64 7.19 2.64
C LEU A 136 12.63 7.80 4.03
N LEU A 137 13.21 7.13 5.03
CA LEU A 137 13.32 7.67 6.39
C LEU A 137 14.09 8.99 6.44
N ARG A 138 15.15 9.15 5.63
CA ARG A 138 15.93 10.38 5.55
C ARG A 138 15.27 11.47 4.71
N ALA A 139 14.56 11.08 3.66
CA ALA A 139 13.92 12.02 2.73
C ALA A 139 12.57 12.53 3.23
N THR A 140 11.91 11.80 4.12
CA THR A 140 10.60 12.18 4.66
C THR A 140 10.75 13.30 5.69
N PRO A 141 10.06 14.44 5.52
CA PRO A 141 10.08 15.52 6.51
C PRO A 141 9.65 15.05 7.91
N ARG A 142 10.20 15.67 8.96
CA ARG A 142 9.86 15.31 10.34
C ARG A 142 8.37 15.48 10.64
N ASP A 143 7.73 16.44 9.97
CA ASP A 143 6.33 16.83 10.08
C ASP A 143 5.41 16.23 9.00
N PHE A 144 5.88 15.28 8.20
CA PHE A 144 5.04 14.56 7.22
C PHE A 144 3.77 13.97 7.86
#